data_AF-A0A8B3NP79-F1
#
_entry.id   AF-A0A8B3NP79-F1
#
_cell.length_a   1.000
_cell.length_b   1.000
_cell.length_c   1.000
_cell.angle_alpha   90.00
_cell.angle_beta   90.00
_cell.angle_gamma   90.00
#
_symmetry.space_group_name_H-M   'P 1'
#
loop_
_entity.id
_entity.type
_entity.pdbx_description
1 polymer ?
#
loop_
_entity_poly.entity_id
_entity_poly.type
_entity_poly.pdbx_seq_one_letter_code
_entity_poly.pdbx_strand_id
1 'polypeptide(L)' 'MAVIENDRVSRFPDAELKARAAWHYYVEGLTQERISEILGVGRI' A
#
# COMPACT_ATOMS: atom_id res chain seq x y z
N MET A 1 -17.60 -12.44 17.57
CA MET A 1 -16.34 -12.72 16.88
C MET A 1 -16.12 -11.63 15.85
N ALA A 2 -14.96 -10.97 15.89
CA ALA A 2 -14.65 -9.82 15.07
C ALA A 2 -14.24 -10.24 13.66
N VAL A 3 -14.90 -9.68 12.65
CA VAL A 3 -14.36 -9.59 11.29
C VAL A 3 -14.49 -8.12 10.90
N ILE A 4 -13.44 -7.37 11.23
CA ILE A 4 -13.21 -6.04 10.69
C ILE A 4 -12.58 -6.25 9.31
N GLU A 5 -13.43 -6.47 8.31
CA GLU A 5 -13.06 -6.31 6.90
C GLU A 5 -12.66 -4.85 6.70
N ASN A 6 -11.36 -4.56 6.88
CA ASN A 6 -10.74 -3.33 6.38
C ASN A 6 -10.63 -3.45 4.87
N ASP A 7 -11.76 -3.33 4.18
CA ASP A 7 -11.82 -3.06 2.75
C ASP A 7 -11.34 -1.62 2.51
N ARG A 8 -10.05 -1.37 2.74
CA ARG A 8 -9.40 -0.15 2.27
C ARG A 8 -9.09 -0.37 0.81
N VAL A 9 -10.12 -0.21 -0.03
CA VAL A 9 -9.93 0.00 -1.47
C VAL A 9 -8.90 1.10 -1.59
N SER A 10 -7.74 0.77 -2.16
CA SER A 10 -6.71 1.76 -2.39
C SER A 10 -7.32 2.91 -3.19
N ARG A 11 -6.99 4.15 -2.83
CA ARG A 11 -7.44 5.34 -3.57
C ARG A 11 -7.01 5.29 -5.04
N PHE A 12 -6.00 4.49 -5.36
CA PHE A 12 -5.41 4.38 -6.69
C PHE A 12 -5.88 3.09 -7.38
N PRO A 13 -6.05 3.10 -8.72
CA PRO A 13 -6.14 1.87 -9.50
C PRO A 13 -4.93 0.95 -9.24
N ASP A 14 -5.11 -0.36 -9.29
CA ASP A 14 -4.05 -1.35 -8.98
C ASP A 14 -2.71 -1.11 -9.70
N ALA A 15 -2.77 -0.74 -10.98
CA ALA A 15 -1.56 -0.48 -11.77
C ALA A 15 -0.79 0.74 -11.25
N GLU A 16 -1.51 1.80 -10.86
CA GLU A 16 -0.92 3.00 -10.27
C GLU A 16 -0.39 2.70 -8.86
N LEU A 17 -1.13 1.93 -8.07
CA LEU A 17 -0.70 1.50 -6.75
C LEU A 17 0.64 0.75 -6.81
N LYS A 18 0.76 -0.21 -7.74
CA LYS A 18 2.00 -0.97 -7.96
C LYS A 18 3.15 -0.09 -8.43
N ALA A 19 2.89 0.84 -9.34
CA ALA A 19 3.92 1.78 -9.82
C ALA A 19 4.45 2.67 -8.68
N ARG A 20 3.55 3.20 -7.84
CA ARG A 20 3.93 4.00 -6.66
C ARG A 20 4.72 3.17 -5.65
N ALA A 21 4.25 1.96 -5.33
CA ALA A 21 4.95 1.06 -4.43
C ALA A 21 6.37 0.73 -4.94
N ALA A 22 6.52 0.46 -6.24
CA ALA A 22 7.82 0.20 -6.85
C ALA A 22 8.75 1.40 -6.79
N TRP A 23 8.25 2.62 -7.02
CA TRP A 23 9.05 3.84 -6.89
C TRP A 23 9.56 4.01 -5.45
N HIS A 24 8.67 3.95 -4.47
CA HIS A 24 9.05 4.10 -3.06
C HIS A 24 10.05 3.02 -2.61
N TYR A 25 9.94 1.80 -3.12
CA TYR A 25 10.85 0.71 -2.78
C TYR A 25 12.22 0.85 -3.44
N TYR A 26 12.26 0.96 -4.78
CA TYR A 26 13.51 0.90 -5.53
C TYR A 26 14.23 2.24 -5.64
N VAL A 27 13.49 3.36 -5.69
CA VAL A 27 14.07 4.70 -5.87
C VAL A 27 14.32 5.36 -4.52
N GLU A 28 13.37 5.26 -3.60
CA GLU A 28 13.48 5.93 -2.29
C GLU A 28 14.03 5.01 -1.18
N GLY A 29 14.12 3.70 -1.42
CA GLY A 29 14.67 2.75 -0.47
C GLY A 29 13.79 2.53 0.78
N LEU A 30 12.48 2.80 0.67
CA LEU A 30 11.55 2.69 1.79
C LEU A 30 11.18 1.23 2.07
N THR A 31 10.95 0.93 3.35
CA THR A 31 10.46 -0.39 3.77
C THR A 31 8.99 -0.58 3.37
N GLN A 32 8.56 -1.84 3.20
CA GLN A 32 7.17 -2.15 2.88
C GLN A 32 6.18 -1.60 3.92
N GLU A 33 6.56 -1.59 5.21
CA GLU A 33 5.75 -0.99 6.27
C GLU A 33 5.53 0.50 6.01
N ARG A 34 6.61 1.25 5.74
CA ARG A 34 6.50 2.68 5.45
C ARG A 34 5.72 2.95 4.16
N ILE A 35 5.88 2.11 3.14
CA ILE A 35 5.13 2.18 1.89
C ILE A 35 3.63 1.94 2.15
N SER A 36 3.28 0.97 2.98
CA SER A 36 1.89 0.68 3.33
C SER A 36 1.20 1.83 4.06
N GLU A 37 1.92 2.52 4.94
CA GLU A 37 1.44 3.74 5.60
C GLU A 37 1.21 4.89 4.61
N ILE A 38 2.18 5.13 3.70
CA ILE A 38 2.11 6.21 2.71
C ILE A 38 0.96 5.97 1.72
N LEU A 39 0.81 4.75 1.23
CA LEU A 39 -0.21 4.39 0.23
C LEU A 39 -1.56 4.08 0.85
N GLY A 40 -1.66 4.05 2.18
CA GLY A 40 -2.88 3.77 2.92
C GLY A 40 -3.42 2.36 2.70
N VAL A 41 -2.56 1.42 2.30
CA VAL A 41 -2.94 0.02 2.04
C VAL A 41 -2.69 -0.84 3.27
N GLY A 42 -3.66 -1.68 3.62
CA GLY A 42 -3.48 -2.66 4.70
C GLY A 42 -2.47 -3.74 4.30
N ARG A 43 -1.76 -4.32 5.27
CA ARG A 43 -1.02 -5.57 5.04
C ARG A 43 -2.03 -6.66 4.66
N ILE A 44 -1.86 -7.24 3.48
CA ILE A 44 -2.30 -8.61 3.15
C ILE A 44 -1.26 -9.61 3.65
#